data_AF-A0A419EU99-F1
#
_entry.id   AF-A0A419EU99-F1
#
_cell.length_a   1.000
_cell.length_b   1.000
_cell.length_c   1.000
_cell.angle_alpha   90.00
_cell.angle_beta   90.00
_cell.angle_gamma   90.00
#
_symmetry.space_group_name_H-M   'P 1'
#
loop_
_entity.id
_entity.type
_entity.pdbx_description
1 polymer ?
#
loop_
_entity_poly.entity_id
_entity_poly.type
_entity_poly.pdbx_seq_one_letter_code
_entity_poly.pdbx_strand_id
1 'polypeptide(L)'
;MNVISFLRLIYMIYGGKKPDAEKIQKMGLLAVKLGQVHALRIDFLNEETCLELAKLYRATIPIKSEDALKNINRDNFIWVDEKPLASASVGQVYRAKLKSGEEVVIKIIKADFKKKFEK
;
A
#
# COMPACT_ATOMS: atom_id res chain seq x y z
N MET A 1 -4.46 3.19 15.38
CA MET A 1 -3.46 2.41 16.16
C MET A 1 -3.37 3.08 17.52
N ASN A 2 -3.40 2.32 18.62
CA ASN A 2 -3.29 2.88 19.97
C ASN A 2 -1.81 2.92 20.42
N VAL A 3 -1.53 3.58 21.56
CA VAL A 3 -0.15 3.77 22.06
C VAL A 3 0.56 2.43 22.31
N ILE A 4 -0.15 1.44 22.87
CA ILE A 4 0.42 0.12 23.16
C ILE A 4 0.85 -0.59 21.87
N SER A 5 -0.01 -0.58 20.85
CA SER A 5 0.31 -1.16 19.54
C SER A 5 1.43 -0.41 18.83
N PHE A 6 1.52 0.92 19.00
CA PHE A 6 2.65 1.70 18.48
C PHE A 6 3.97 1.31 19.16
N LEU A 7 4.02 1.26 20.50
CA LEU A 7 5.23 0.85 21.22
C LEU A 7 5.66 -0.56 20.85
N ARG A 8 4.70 -1.48 20.67
CA ARG A 8 4.98 -2.84 20.19
C ARG A 8 5.58 -2.85 18.78
N LEU A 9 5.10 -2.00 17.87
CA LEU A 9 5.66 -1.85 16.54
C LEU A 9 7.12 -1.37 16.60
N ILE A 10 7.39 -0.33 17.39
CA ILE A 10 8.75 0.20 17.57
C ILE A 10 9.67 -0.87 18.14
N TYR A 11 9.22 -1.61 19.15
CA TYR A 11 9.98 -2.74 19.70
C TYR A 11 10.24 -3.83 18.65
N MET A 12 9.28 -4.13 17.77
CA MET A 12 9.49 -5.09 16.68
C MET A 12 10.49 -4.62 15.63
N ILE A 13 10.58 -3.31 15.36
CA ILE A 13 11.50 -2.74 14.37
C ILE A 13 12.92 -2.63 14.95
N TYR A 14 13.06 -2.22 16.21
CA TYR A 14 14.36 -1.86 16.82
C TYR A 14 14.86 -2.86 17.88
N GLY A 15 14.06 -3.84 18.30
CA GLY A 15 14.34 -4.74 19.43
C GLY A 15 15.42 -5.80 19.18
N GLY A 16 16.28 -5.62 18.18
CA GLY A 16 17.43 -6.49 17.88
C GLY A 16 17.09 -7.87 17.28
N LYS A 17 15.83 -8.29 17.29
CA LYS A 17 15.35 -9.49 16.58
C LYS A 17 14.88 -9.12 15.18
N LYS A 18 15.01 -10.07 14.25
CA LYS A 18 14.45 -9.94 12.90
C LYS A 18 12.96 -9.59 12.97
N PRO A 19 12.52 -8.49 12.32
CA PRO A 19 11.12 -8.09 12.36
C PRO A 19 10.24 -9.10 11.63
N ASP A 20 8.95 -9.16 12.00
CA ASP A 20 7.98 -10.05 11.34
C ASP A 20 7.04 -9.21 10.48
N ALA A 21 7.28 -9.22 9.17
CA ALA A 21 6.53 -8.42 8.21
C ALA A 21 5.03 -8.79 8.16
N GLU A 22 4.67 -10.05 8.41
CA GLU A 22 3.26 -10.47 8.43
C GLU A 22 2.54 -9.96 9.68
N LYS A 23 3.19 -10.01 10.85
CA LYS A 23 2.63 -9.43 12.07
C LYS A 23 2.45 -7.93 11.92
N ILE A 24 3.43 -7.22 11.34
CA ILE A 24 3.31 -5.77 11.08
C ILE A 24 2.13 -5.47 10.13
N GLN A 25 1.89 -6.30 9.12
CA GLN A 25 0.71 -6.16 8.25
C GLN A 25 -0.61 -6.32 9.02
N LYS A 26 -0.70 -7.32 9.89
CA LYS A 26 -1.89 -7.58 10.73
C LYS A 26 -2.17 -6.43 11.71
N MET A 27 -1.17 -5.63 12.06
CA MET A 27 -1.35 -4.41 12.88
C MET A 27 -2.04 -3.26 12.13
N GLY A 28 -2.18 -3.37 10.80
CA GLY A 28 -2.97 -2.48 9.95
C GLY A 28 -2.15 -1.43 9.21
N LEU A 29 -2.87 -0.62 8.42
CA LEU A 29 -2.29 0.29 7.42
C LEU A 29 -1.18 1.21 7.95
N LEU A 30 -1.38 1.82 9.12
CA LEU A 30 -0.41 2.74 9.69
C LEU A 30 0.91 2.03 10.06
N ALA A 31 0.82 0.80 10.58
CA ALA A 31 1.99 -0.01 10.91
C ALA A 31 2.77 -0.41 9.66
N VAL A 32 2.05 -0.81 8.58
CA VAL A 32 2.65 -1.08 7.27
C VAL A 32 3.40 0.14 6.74
N LYS A 33 2.79 1.33 6.83
CA LYS A 33 3.42 2.58 6.37
C LYS A 33 4.67 2.93 7.15
N LEU A 34 4.62 2.82 8.48
CA LEU A 34 5.78 3.05 9.33
C LEU A 34 6.89 2.04 9.03
N GLY A 35 6.58 0.75 8.88
CA GLY A 35 7.54 -0.27 8.50
C GLY A 35 8.18 -0.01 7.14
N GLN A 36 7.40 0.41 6.14
CA GLN A 36 7.91 0.83 4.82
C GLN A 36 8.91 1.99 4.94
N VAL A 37 8.56 3.05 5.68
CA VAL A 37 9.47 4.19 5.90
C VAL A 37 10.79 3.74 6.54
N HIS A 38 10.71 2.85 7.54
CA HIS A 38 11.88 2.32 8.24
C HIS A 38 12.71 1.35 7.40
N ALA A 39 12.12 0.62 6.45
CA ALA A 39 12.84 -0.26 5.54
C ALA A 39 13.93 0.47 4.73
N LEU A 40 13.79 1.78 4.55
CA LEU A 40 14.72 2.63 3.81
C LEU A 40 15.82 3.25 4.70
N ARG A 41 15.85 2.92 6.00
CA ARG A 41 16.72 3.56 7.00
C ARG A 41 17.85 2.64 7.47
N ILE A 42 18.73 2.25 6.54
CA ILE A 42 19.95 1.46 6.83
C ILE A 42 20.92 2.21 7.75
N ASP A 43 20.78 3.53 7.84
CA ASP A 43 21.49 4.39 8.78
C ASP A 43 21.07 4.15 10.25
N PHE A 44 19.88 3.59 10.49
CA PHE A 44 19.36 3.28 11.83
C PHE A 44 19.17 1.78 12.09
N LEU A 45 19.12 0.96 11.03
CA LEU A 45 18.79 -0.47 11.09
C LEU A 45 19.84 -1.28 10.34
N ASN A 46 19.99 -2.54 10.72
CA ASN A 46 20.85 -3.45 9.95
C ASN A 46 20.18 -3.89 8.63
N GLU A 47 21.00 -4.37 7.70
CA GLU A 47 20.55 -4.81 6.37
C GLU A 47 19.45 -5.87 6.44
N GLU A 48 19.60 -6.86 7.32
CA GLU A 48 18.61 -7.91 7.48
C GLU A 48 17.23 -7.36 7.87
N THR A 49 17.18 -6.39 8.79
CA THR A 49 15.96 -5.73 9.23
C THR A 49 15.34 -4.93 8.08
N CYS A 50 16.15 -4.15 7.36
CA CYS A 50 15.69 -3.41 6.19
C CYS A 50 15.09 -4.31 5.11
N LEU A 51 15.77 -5.41 4.77
CA LEU A 51 15.30 -6.37 3.77
C LEU A 51 14.00 -7.07 4.20
N GLU A 52 13.85 -7.37 5.48
CA GLU A 52 12.64 -7.99 6.00
C GLU A 52 11.45 -7.01 5.97
N LEU A 53 11.66 -5.76 6.40
CA LEU A 53 10.65 -4.71 6.29
C LEU A 53 10.31 -4.38 4.83
N ALA A 54 11.25 -4.52 3.89
CA ALA A 54 11.00 -4.29 2.48
C ALA A 54 9.94 -5.26 1.88
N LYS A 55 9.68 -6.40 2.53
CA LYS A 55 8.57 -7.29 2.13
C LYS A 55 7.20 -6.62 2.26
N LEU A 56 7.08 -5.61 3.12
CA LEU A 56 5.85 -4.81 3.28
C LEU A 56 5.47 -4.02 2.02
N TYR A 57 6.37 -3.88 1.04
CA TYR A 57 6.05 -3.29 -0.26
C TYR A 57 5.36 -4.27 -1.21
N ARG A 58 5.63 -5.58 -1.10
CA ARG A 58 5.14 -6.61 -2.03
C ARG A 58 3.78 -7.20 -1.65
N ALA A 59 3.43 -7.15 -0.37
CA ALA A 59 2.28 -7.89 0.19
C ALA A 59 0.93 -7.15 0.06
N THR A 60 0.69 -6.43 -1.04
CA THR A 60 -0.63 -5.85 -1.28
C THR A 60 -1.56 -6.91 -1.88
N ILE A 61 -2.53 -7.36 -1.08
CA ILE A 61 -3.65 -8.19 -1.53
C ILE A 61 -4.25 -7.57 -2.81
N PRO A 62 -4.34 -8.28 -3.94
CA PRO A 62 -4.98 -7.75 -5.15
C PRO A 62 -6.46 -7.45 -4.84
N ILE A 63 -6.97 -6.32 -5.30
CA ILE A 63 -8.42 -6.14 -5.42
C ILE A 63 -8.84 -6.93 -6.67
N LYS A 64 -10.01 -7.56 -6.68
CA LYS A 64 -10.56 -8.06 -7.94
C LYS A 64 -10.79 -6.87 -8.86
N SER A 65 -10.19 -6.88 -10.05
CA SER A 65 -10.18 -5.72 -10.96
C SER A 65 -11.60 -5.26 -11.33
N GLU A 66 -12.52 -6.21 -11.45
CA GLU A 66 -13.94 -5.98 -11.74
C GLU A 66 -14.61 -5.08 -10.69
N ASP A 67 -14.29 -5.25 -9.40
CA ASP A 67 -14.87 -4.40 -8.34
C ASP A 67 -14.20 -3.03 -8.28
N ALA A 68 -12.93 -2.94 -8.66
CA ALA A 68 -12.17 -1.69 -8.66
C ALA A 68 -12.68 -0.73 -9.74
N LEU A 69 -12.96 -1.24 -10.95
CA LEU A 69 -13.35 -0.44 -12.11
C LEU A 69 -14.84 -0.05 -12.14
N LYS A 70 -15.70 -0.70 -11.34
CA LYS A 70 -17.16 -0.44 -11.30
C LYS A 70 -17.53 1.01 -11.00
N ASN A 71 -16.71 1.71 -10.22
CA ASN A 71 -17.02 3.08 -9.76
C ASN A 71 -16.31 4.17 -10.58
N ILE A 72 -15.61 3.82 -11.66
CA ILE A 72 -14.97 4.82 -12.52
C ILE A 72 -16.01 5.34 -13.51
N ASN A 73 -16.18 6.66 -13.55
CA ASN A 73 -16.86 7.30 -14.67
C ASN A 73 -15.98 7.19 -15.93
N ARG A 74 -16.33 6.27 -16.83
CA ARG A 74 -15.58 6.02 -18.07
C ARG A 74 -15.76 7.10 -19.12
N ASP A 75 -16.71 8.03 -18.96
CA ASP A 75 -17.02 9.05 -19.96
C ASP A 75 -15.89 10.05 -20.22
N ASN A 76 -14.92 10.17 -19.30
CA ASN A 76 -13.76 11.04 -19.47
C ASN A 76 -12.58 10.36 -20.19
N PHE A 77 -12.67 9.05 -20.45
CA PHE A 77 -11.57 8.24 -20.95
C PHE A 77 -11.89 7.69 -22.35
N ILE A 78 -10.87 7.65 -23.20
CA ILE A 78 -10.89 6.90 -24.47
C ILE A 78 -10.82 5.40 -24.16
N TRP A 79 -9.93 5.03 -23.23
CA TRP A 79 -9.81 3.67 -22.74
C TRP A 79 -9.24 3.64 -21.32
N VAL A 80 -9.53 2.56 -20.61
CA VAL A 80 -8.96 2.19 -19.31
C VAL A 80 -8.63 0.71 -19.39
N ASP A 81 -7.40 0.33 -19.07
CA ASP A 81 -7.00 -1.07 -19.05
C ASP A 81 -7.83 -1.86 -18.03
N GLU A 82 -8.25 -3.07 -18.38
CA GLU A 82 -8.96 -3.95 -17.44
C GLU A 82 -8.03 -4.59 -16.41
N LYS A 83 -6.76 -4.73 -16.77
CA LYS A 83 -5.72 -5.29 -15.90
C LYS A 83 -4.97 -4.16 -15.20
N PRO A 84 -4.78 -4.25 -13.86
CA PRO A 84 -3.99 -3.25 -13.15
C PRO A 84 -2.53 -3.33 -13.61
N LEU A 85 -1.93 -2.16 -13.85
CA LEU A 85 -0.50 -2.00 -14.08
C LEU A 85 0.30 -2.42 -12.84
N ALA A 86 -0.18 -2.04 -11.65
CA ALA A 86 0.48 -2.33 -10.40
C ALA A 86 -0.51 -2.37 -9.23
N SER A 87 -0.11 -3.06 -8.17
CA SER A 87 -0.76 -2.94 -6.87
C SER A 87 -0.08 -1.82 -6.08
N ALA A 88 -0.87 -0.87 -5.58
CA ALA A 88 -0.39 0.19 -4.71
C ALA A 88 -0.73 -0.12 -3.25
N SER A 89 0.03 0.45 -2.32
CA SER A 89 -0.11 0.19 -0.88
C SER A 89 -1.56 0.20 -0.34
N VAL A 90 -2.45 1.05 -0.86
CA VAL A 90 -3.86 1.15 -0.43
C VAL A 90 -4.84 0.95 -1.59
N GLY A 91 -4.39 0.40 -2.72
CA GLY A 91 -5.17 0.48 -3.95
C GLY A 91 -4.57 -0.26 -5.14
N GLN A 92 -5.11 0.00 -6.31
CA GLN A 92 -4.60 -0.51 -7.58
C GLN A 92 -4.38 0.63 -8.56
N VAL A 93 -3.49 0.40 -9.50
CA VAL A 93 -3.06 1.39 -10.48
C VAL A 93 -3.37 0.85 -11.85
N TYR A 94 -4.10 1.62 -12.66
CA TYR A 94 -4.51 1.27 -14.03
C TYR A 94 -3.99 2.30 -15.02
N ARG A 95 -3.66 1.86 -16.23
CA ARG A 95 -3.37 2.77 -17.34
C ARG A 95 -4.68 3.22 -17.98
N ALA A 96 -4.72 4.45 -18.43
CA ALA A 96 -5.85 4.99 -19.18
C ALA A 96 -5.38 6.09 -20.13
N LYS A 97 -6.26 6.45 -21.06
CA LYS A 97 -6.09 7.62 -21.92
C LYS A 97 -7.33 8.51 -21.82
N LEU A 98 -7.12 9.81 -21.58
CA LEU A 98 -8.19 10.79 -21.54
C LEU A 98 -8.71 11.12 -22.94
N LYS A 99 -9.94 11.64 -23.04
CA LYS A 99 -10.48 12.18 -24.29
C LYS A 99 -9.65 13.33 -24.88
N SER A 100 -8.86 14.03 -24.05
CA SER A 100 -7.87 15.01 -24.49
C SER A 100 -6.71 14.39 -25.29
N GLY A 101 -6.53 13.07 -25.21
CA GLY A 101 -5.42 12.34 -25.83
C GLY A 101 -4.24 12.09 -24.88
N GLU A 102 -4.26 12.60 -23.65
CA GLU A 102 -3.21 12.41 -22.66
C GLU A 102 -3.23 10.99 -22.06
N GLU A 103 -2.05 10.39 -21.92
CA GLU A 103 -1.88 9.13 -21.19
C GLU A 103 -1.79 9.39 -19.68
N VAL A 104 -2.63 8.69 -18.91
CA VAL A 104 -2.76 8.90 -17.48
C VAL A 104 -2.77 7.58 -16.72
N VAL A 105 -2.59 7.71 -15.40
CA VAL A 105 -2.59 6.59 -14.47
C VAL A 105 -3.70 6.81 -13.45
N ILE A 106 -4.63 5.86 -13.37
CA ILE A 106 -5.75 5.89 -12.41
C ILE A 106 -5.36 5.07 -11.19
N LYS A 107 -5.31 5.70 -10.02
CA LYS A 107 -5.10 5.02 -8.74
C LYS A 107 -6.41 4.88 -7.98
N ILE A 108 -6.91 3.65 -7.87
CA ILE A 108 -8.16 3.31 -7.19
C ILE A 108 -7.84 2.87 -5.76
N ILE A 109 -8.41 3.53 -4.76
CA ILE A 109 -8.24 3.19 -3.34
C ILE A 109 -9.28 2.13 -2.94
N LYS A 110 -8.90 1.10 -2.16
CA LYS A 110 -9.86 0.06 -1.72
C LYS A 110 -10.98 0.66 -0.87
N ALA A 111 -12.20 0.19 -1.06
CA ALA A 111 -13.37 0.61 -0.27
C ALA A 111 -13.14 0.45 1.25
N ASP A 112 -12.46 -0.61 1.68
CA ASP A 112 -12.13 -0.86 3.09
C ASP A 112 -11.23 0.22 3.72
N PHE A 113 -10.46 0.94 2.90
CA PHE A 113 -9.67 2.07 3.36
C PHE A 113 -10.45 3.37 3.35
N LYS A 114 -11.45 3.52 2.47
CA LYS A 114 -12.22 4.77 2.30
C LYS A 114 -12.83 5.27 3.62
N LYS A 115 -13.46 4.39 4.41
CA LYS A 115 -14.04 4.74 5.73
C LYS A 115 -13.01 5.26 6.76
N LYS A 116 -11.72 4.98 6.59
CA LYS A 116 -10.65 5.49 7.47
C LYS A 116 -10.06 6.82 6.98
N PHE A 117 -10.38 7.24 5.76
CA PHE A 117 -9.91 8.48 5.15
C PHE A 117 -11.01 9.56 5.09
N GLU A 118 -12.28 9.17 5.06
CA GLU A 118 -13.39 10.10 5.20
C GLU A 118 -13.48 10.57 6.66
N LYS A 119 -13.51 11.91 6.83
CA LYS A 119 -13.60 12.60 8.11
C LYS A 119 -14.94 12.40 8.77
#